data_AF-A0AA91U3E0-F1
#
_entry.id   AF-A0AA91U3E0-F1
#
_cell.length_a   1.000
_cell.length_b   1.000
_cell.length_c   1.000
_cell.angle_alpha   90.00
_cell.angle_beta   90.00
_cell.angle_gamma   90.00
#
_symmetry.space_group_name_H-M   'P 1'
#
loop_
_entity.id
_entity.type
_entity.pdbx_description
1 polymer ?
#
loop_
_entity_poly.entity_id
_entity_poly.type
_entity_poly.pdbx_seq_one_letter_code
_entity_poly.pdbx_strand_id
1 'polypeptide(L)'
;MNPGSWVNSAFLSYAVCRGTIAFIWFYHGLVPKLLYPHEDELAMSMAIGLSRAGAEKAATIGGMLEIAFAIAVLAFWRQRWPLLFTIAAMVGLLGFVVMFQPVLVGAAFNPVTTNIAVMALALVGLHLQRVLDAADAASFS
;
A
#
# COMPACT_ATOMS: atom_id res chain seq x y z
N MET A 1 12.62 33.28 -9.26
CA MET A 1 12.39 31.88 -8.82
C MET A 1 12.98 30.96 -9.88
N ASN A 2 13.89 30.06 -9.51
CA ASN A 2 14.51 29.12 -10.46
C ASN A 2 13.50 28.01 -10.82
N PRO A 3 13.19 27.76 -12.10
CA PRO A 3 12.27 26.69 -12.51
C PRO A 3 12.62 25.30 -11.95
N GLY A 4 13.91 25.04 -11.69
CA GLY A 4 14.40 23.76 -11.16
C GLY A 4 14.06 23.45 -9.70
N SER A 5 13.73 24.43 -8.85
CA SER A 5 13.46 24.15 -7.42
C SER A 5 12.14 23.41 -7.19
N TRP A 6 11.14 23.66 -8.04
CA TRP A 6 9.82 23.04 -7.95
C TRP A 6 9.83 21.60 -8.49
N VAL A 7 10.63 21.31 -9.52
CA VAL A 7 10.78 19.95 -10.06
C VAL A 7 11.53 19.06 -9.07
N ASN A 8 12.60 19.56 -8.44
CA ASN A 8 13.31 18.82 -7.40
C ASN A 8 12.43 18.50 -6.20
N SER A 9 11.55 19.43 -5.79
CA SER A 9 10.60 19.18 -4.70
C SER A 9 9.47 18.25 -5.11
N ALA A 10 8.98 18.30 -6.35
CA ALA A 10 7.98 17.37 -6.87
C ALA A 10 8.52 15.94 -7.01
N PHE A 11 9.74 15.79 -7.54
CA PHE A 11 10.40 14.49 -7.65
C PHE A 11 10.63 13.87 -6.28
N LEU A 12 11.20 14.65 -5.33
CA LEU A 12 11.40 14.18 -3.96
C LEU A 12 10.07 13.77 -3.31
N SER A 13 9.04 14.60 -3.44
CA SER A 13 7.71 14.29 -2.90
C SER A 13 7.12 13.02 -3.51
N TYR A 14 7.31 12.81 -4.82
CA TYR A 14 6.85 11.61 -5.51
C TYR A 14 7.61 10.37 -5.01
N ALA A 15 8.93 10.51 -4.83
CA ALA A 15 9.77 9.45 -4.30
C ALA A 15 9.40 9.08 -2.86
N VAL A 16 9.09 10.08 -2.03
CA VAL A 16 8.58 9.86 -0.67
C VAL A 16 7.24 9.11 -0.72
N CYS A 17 6.28 9.52 -1.56
CA CYS A 17 5.00 8.82 -1.68
C CYS A 17 5.20 7.34 -2.07
N ARG A 18 5.99 7.09 -3.11
CA ARG A 18 6.30 5.73 -3.60
C ARG A 18 7.03 4.90 -2.55
N GLY A 19 8.05 5.48 -1.93
CA GLY A 19 8.87 4.84 -0.91
C GLY A 19 8.06 4.47 0.32
N THR A 20 7.22 5.37 0.81
CA THR A 20 6.34 5.11 1.95
C THR A 20 5.31 4.02 1.64
N ILE A 21 4.68 4.06 0.45
CA ILE A 21 3.73 3.00 0.04
C ILE A 21 4.44 1.64 -0.04
N ALA A 22 5.61 1.58 -0.68
CA ALA A 22 6.39 0.35 -0.78
C ALA A 22 6.80 -0.17 0.61
N PHE A 23 7.26 0.72 1.50
CA PHE A 23 7.59 0.36 2.87
C PHE A 23 6.39 -0.23 3.62
N ILE A 24 5.21 0.38 3.49
CA ILE A 24 3.99 -0.09 4.16
C ILE A 24 3.59 -1.49 3.65
N TRP A 25 3.56 -1.70 2.33
CA TRP A 25 3.30 -3.03 1.76
C TRP A 25 4.34 -4.06 2.20
N PHE A 26 5.62 -3.68 2.22
CA PHE A 26 6.69 -4.56 2.67
C PHE A 26 6.56 -4.90 4.16
N TYR A 27 6.28 -3.91 5.00
CA TYR A 27 6.16 -4.10 6.44
C TYR A 27 4.95 -4.98 6.80
N HIS A 28 3.78 -4.73 6.20
CA HIS A 28 2.61 -5.57 6.39
C HIS A 28 2.79 -6.97 5.77
N GLY A 29 3.53 -7.08 4.67
CA GLY A 29 3.84 -8.39 4.10
C GLY A 29 4.80 -9.18 4.98
N LEU A 30 5.81 -8.54 5.56
CA LEU A 30 6.86 -9.23 6.29
C LEU A 30 6.51 -9.48 7.75
N VAL A 31 6.07 -8.45 8.48
CA VAL A 31 5.99 -8.49 9.95
C VAL A 31 4.80 -9.32 10.43
N PRO A 32 3.54 -8.95 10.15
CA PRO A 32 2.40 -9.71 10.65
C PRO A 32 2.24 -11.07 9.95
N LYS A 33 2.70 -11.23 8.71
CA LYS A 33 2.43 -12.44 7.92
C LYS A 33 3.56 -13.47 7.86
N LEU A 34 4.83 -13.05 7.85
CA LEU A 34 5.97 -13.98 7.81
C LEU A 34 6.72 -14.10 9.14
N LEU A 35 6.99 -12.99 9.82
CA LEU A 35 7.83 -12.98 11.02
C LEU A 35 7.06 -13.28 12.30
N TYR A 36 5.86 -12.71 12.44
CA TYR A 36 5.03 -12.85 13.63
C TYR A 36 3.57 -13.15 13.26
N PRO A 37 3.26 -14.32 12.65
CA PRO A 37 1.89 -14.74 12.41
C PRO A 37 1.11 -14.70 13.73
N HIS A 38 0.27 -13.68 13.90
CA HIS A 38 -0.53 -13.52 15.12
C HIS A 38 -1.67 -14.54 15.12
N GLU A 39 -1.99 -15.09 16.28
CA GLU A 39 -3.08 -16.07 16.43
C GLU A 39 -4.44 -15.51 15.97
N ASP A 40 -4.60 -14.18 15.93
CA ASP A 40 -5.79 -13.49 15.43
C ASP A 40 -5.99 -13.63 13.91
N GLU A 41 -4.91 -13.60 13.09
CA GLU A 41 -5.01 -13.85 11.64
C GLU A 41 -5.35 -15.32 11.33
N LEU A 42 -4.85 -16.23 12.18
CA LEU A 42 -5.20 -17.63 12.14
C LEU A 42 -6.67 -17.86 12.48
N ALA A 43 -7.18 -17.19 13.51
CA ALA A 43 -8.58 -17.26 13.92
C ALA A 43 -9.54 -16.76 12.82
N MET A 44 -9.20 -15.68 12.12
CA MET A 44 -10.01 -15.17 11.00
C MET A 44 -10.10 -16.14 9.83
N SER A 45 -8.99 -16.80 9.48
CA SER A 45 -8.96 -17.77 8.39
C SER A 45 -9.65 -19.09 8.76
N MET A 46 -9.54 -19.52 10.02
CA MET A 46 -10.29 -20.67 10.55
C MET A 46 -11.80 -20.40 10.58
N ALA A 47 -12.23 -19.14 10.77
CA ALA A 47 -13.64 -18.76 10.71
C ALA A 47 -14.29 -18.97 9.33
N ILE A 48 -13.49 -19.07 8.27
CA ILE A 48 -13.95 -19.37 6.89
C ILE A 48 -13.82 -20.88 6.57
N GLY A 49 -13.53 -21.72 7.58
CA GLY A 49 -13.44 -23.18 7.44
C GLY A 49 -12.07 -23.72 7.03
N LEU A 50 -11.02 -22.88 6.97
CA LEU A 50 -9.66 -23.38 6.75
C LEU A 50 -9.11 -24.07 8.00
N SER A 51 -8.35 -25.16 7.80
CA SER A 51 -7.52 -25.70 8.87
C SER A 51 -6.43 -24.70 9.27
N ARG A 52 -5.88 -24.80 10.48
CA ARG A 52 -4.77 -23.95 10.94
C ARG A 52 -3.60 -23.91 9.95
N ALA A 53 -3.26 -25.06 9.37
CA ALA A 53 -2.24 -25.17 8.33
C ALA A 53 -2.63 -24.48 7.00
N GLY A 54 -3.93 -24.41 6.67
CA GLY A 54 -4.44 -23.67 5.52
C GLY A 54 -4.39 -22.16 5.73
N ALA A 55 -4.74 -21.71 6.94
CA ALA A 55 -4.65 -20.32 7.36
C ALA A 55 -3.20 -19.80 7.37
N GLU A 56 -2.25 -20.56 7.93
CA GLU A 56 -0.81 -20.25 7.90
C GLU A 56 -0.29 -20.12 6.46
N LYS A 57 -0.72 -21.03 5.56
CA LYS A 57 -0.34 -20.96 4.14
C LYS A 57 -0.92 -19.74 3.44
N ALA A 58 -2.19 -19.40 3.70
CA ALA A 58 -2.82 -18.23 3.11
C ALA A 58 -2.15 -16.93 3.58
N ALA A 59 -1.84 -16.81 4.87
CA ALA A 59 -1.08 -15.69 5.42
C ALA A 59 0.32 -15.58 4.78
N THR A 60 1.03 -16.71 4.67
CA THR A 60 2.36 -16.76 4.02
C THR A 60 2.31 -16.29 2.57
N ILE A 61 1.37 -16.83 1.78
CA ILE A 61 1.20 -16.44 0.37
C ILE A 61 0.84 -14.96 0.27
N GLY A 62 -0.09 -14.50 1.11
CA GLY A 62 -0.47 -13.09 1.21
C GLY A 62 0.74 -12.20 1.48
N GLY A 63 1.57 -12.56 2.46
CA GLY A 63 2.75 -11.77 2.82
C GLY A 63 3.80 -11.73 1.71
N MET A 64 4.02 -12.85 1.03
CA MET A 64 4.89 -12.89 -0.15
C MET A 64 4.37 -12.00 -1.29
N LEU A 65 3.05 -12.01 -1.55
CA LEU A 65 2.43 -11.16 -2.56
C LEU A 65 2.57 -9.68 -2.21
N GLU A 66 2.44 -9.31 -0.93
CA GLU A 66 2.62 -7.93 -0.48
C GLU A 66 4.06 -7.45 -0.60
N ILE A 67 5.04 -8.30 -0.25
CA ILE A 67 6.46 -8.00 -0.46
C ILE A 67 6.76 -7.86 -1.96
N ALA A 68 6.25 -8.76 -2.80
CA ALA A 68 6.40 -8.66 -4.25
C ALA A 68 5.76 -7.38 -4.79
N PHE A 69 4.60 -6.98 -4.25
CA PHE A 69 3.93 -5.75 -4.62
C PHE A 69 4.70 -4.50 -4.17
N ALA A 70 5.31 -4.51 -2.99
CA ALA A 70 6.21 -3.44 -2.54
C ALA A 70 7.37 -3.23 -3.54
N ILE A 71 7.97 -4.32 -4.02
CA ILE A 71 9.00 -4.28 -5.06
C ILE A 71 8.41 -3.72 -6.36
N ALA A 72 7.22 -4.15 -6.76
CA ALA A 72 6.54 -3.65 -7.97
C ALA A 72 6.26 -2.14 -7.91
N VAL A 73 5.88 -1.60 -6.74
CA VAL A 73 5.68 -0.16 -6.54
C VAL A 73 6.97 0.62 -6.83
N LEU A 74 8.14 0.08 -6.54
CA LEU A 74 9.43 0.74 -6.82
C LEU A 74 9.94 0.45 -8.23
N ALA A 75 9.84 -0.79 -8.71
CA ALA A 75 10.31 -1.22 -10.02
C ALA A 75 9.54 -0.53 -11.15
N PHE A 76 8.22 -0.39 -11.01
CA PHE A 76 7.35 0.25 -12.00
C PHE A 76 7.18 1.75 -11.70
N TRP A 77 8.29 2.46 -11.52
CA TRP A 77 8.35 3.86 -11.09
C TRP A 77 7.52 4.83 -11.96
N ARG A 78 7.51 4.60 -13.28
CA ARG A 78 6.78 5.43 -14.26
C ARG A 78 5.38 4.92 -14.58
N GLN A 79 4.94 3.80 -14.01
CA GLN A 79 3.62 3.24 -14.31
C GLN A 79 2.60 3.61 -13.23
N ARG A 80 1.37 3.95 -13.63
CA ARG A 80 0.30 4.40 -12.69
C ARG A 80 -0.37 3.25 -11.95
N TRP A 81 -0.33 2.04 -12.50
CA TRP A 81 -1.09 0.90 -12.00
C TRP A 81 -0.75 0.49 -10.55
N PRO A 82 0.49 0.57 -10.02
CA PRO A 82 0.76 0.18 -8.64
C PRO A 82 0.07 1.13 -7.64
N LEU A 83 -0.02 2.42 -7.97
CA LEU A 83 -0.72 3.39 -7.12
C LEU A 83 -2.24 3.21 -7.20
N LEU A 84 -2.77 2.94 -8.40
CA LEU A 84 -4.21 2.65 -8.57
C LEU A 84 -4.61 1.35 -7.86
N PHE A 85 -3.80 0.30 -7.97
CA PHE A 85 -4.01 -0.94 -7.25
C PHE A 85 -3.94 -0.72 -5.75
N THR A 86 -3.00 0.09 -5.25
CA THR A 86 -2.93 0.45 -3.83
C THR A 86 -4.25 1.08 -3.37
N ILE A 87 -4.79 2.05 -4.11
CA ILE A 87 -6.09 2.67 -3.79
C ILE A 87 -7.20 1.62 -3.73
N ALA A 88 -7.30 0.76 -4.76
CA ALA A 88 -8.31 -0.29 -4.81
C ALA A 88 -8.19 -1.28 -3.64
N ALA A 89 -6.97 -1.68 -3.30
CA ALA A 89 -6.69 -2.56 -2.18
C ALA A 89 -7.07 -1.93 -0.83
N MET A 90 -6.76 -0.64 -0.61
CA MET A 90 -7.14 0.06 0.62
C MET A 90 -8.67 0.16 0.76
N VAL A 91 -9.39 0.44 -0.34
CA VAL A 91 -10.87 0.45 -0.35
C VAL A 91 -11.43 -0.94 -0.06
N GLY A 92 -10.89 -1.98 -0.70
CA GLY A 92 -11.30 -3.36 -0.46
C GLY A 92 -11.06 -3.79 1.00
N LEU A 93 -9.90 -3.44 1.56
CA LEU A 93 -9.55 -3.77 2.93
C LEU A 93 -10.44 -3.02 3.95
N LEU A 94 -10.77 -1.75 3.70
CA LEU A 94 -11.74 -1.01 4.51
C LEU A 94 -13.12 -1.69 4.49
N GLY A 95 -13.61 -2.07 3.30
CA GLY A 95 -14.87 -2.79 3.18
C GLY A 95 -14.86 -4.12 3.94
N PHE A 96 -13.75 -4.86 3.85
CA PHE A 96 -13.56 -6.10 4.60
C PHE A 96 -13.57 -5.89 6.11
N VAL A 97 -12.84 -4.89 6.62
CA VAL A 97 -12.82 -4.58 8.06
C VAL A 97 -14.22 -4.20 8.57
N VAL A 98 -14.93 -3.33 7.86
CA VAL A 98 -16.29 -2.91 8.27
C VAL A 98 -17.26 -4.09 8.31
N MET A 99 -17.15 -5.02 7.35
CA MET A 99 -18.06 -6.16 7.24
C MET A 99 -17.74 -7.29 8.22
N PHE A 100 -16.46 -7.63 8.38
CA PHE A 100 -16.03 -8.85 9.09
C PHE A 100 -15.36 -8.59 10.43
N GLN A 101 -14.81 -7.39 10.68
CA GLN A 101 -14.11 -7.04 11.92
C GLN A 101 -14.47 -5.61 12.40
N PRO A 102 -15.76 -5.29 12.60
CA PRO A 102 -16.20 -3.94 12.92
C PRO A 102 -15.62 -3.39 14.23
N VAL A 103 -15.25 -4.27 15.16
CA VAL A 103 -14.57 -3.87 16.41
C VAL A 103 -13.25 -3.13 16.16
N LEU A 104 -12.54 -3.49 15.09
CA LEU A 104 -11.27 -2.84 14.73
C LEU A 104 -11.47 -1.41 14.24
N VAL A 105 -12.67 -1.02 13.78
CA VAL A 105 -12.95 0.36 13.33
C VAL A 105 -12.86 1.36 14.47
N GLY A 106 -13.30 0.97 15.68
CA GLY A 106 -13.28 1.82 16.87
C GLY A 106 -11.96 1.78 17.66
N ALA A 107 -10.99 0.96 17.25
CA ALA A 107 -9.72 0.82 17.95
C ALA A 107 -8.88 2.11 17.85
N ALA A 108 -8.09 2.41 18.90
CA ALA A 108 -7.20 3.57 18.93
C ALA A 108 -6.13 3.51 17.82
N PHE A 109 -5.68 2.30 17.48
CA PHE A 109 -4.83 2.00 16.32
C PHE A 109 -5.64 1.14 15.35
N ASN A 110 -6.55 1.77 14.60
CA ASN A 110 -7.42 1.06 13.66
C ASN A 110 -6.83 1.01 12.23
N PRO A 111 -7.17 -0.03 11.46
CA PRO A 111 -6.78 -0.14 10.05
C PRO A 111 -7.44 0.96 9.17
N VAL A 112 -8.46 1.66 9.67
CA VAL A 112 -9.15 2.71 8.90
C VAL A 112 -8.23 3.89 8.64
N THR A 113 -7.56 4.39 9.68
CA THR A 113 -6.64 5.54 9.57
C THR A 113 -5.47 5.22 8.66
N THR A 114 -4.85 4.05 8.81
CA THR A 114 -3.74 3.60 7.94
C THR A 114 -4.18 3.48 6.48
N ASN A 115 -5.31 2.83 6.19
CA ASN A 115 -5.77 2.65 4.82
C ASN A 115 -6.10 4.00 4.14
N ILE A 116 -6.72 4.94 4.86
CA ILE A 116 -7.00 6.28 4.35
C ILE A 116 -5.69 7.03 4.08
N ALA A 117 -4.71 6.97 4.99
CA ALA A 117 -3.42 7.62 4.81
C ALA A 117 -2.66 7.09 3.58
N VAL A 118 -2.63 5.76 3.42
CA VAL A 118 -2.00 5.10 2.26
C VAL A 118 -2.71 5.47 0.96
N MET A 119 -4.05 5.50 0.96
CA MET A 119 -4.85 5.93 -0.19
C MET A 119 -4.56 7.40 -0.55
N ALA A 120 -4.47 8.29 0.44
CA ALA A 120 -4.11 9.69 0.23
C ALA A 120 -2.70 9.83 -0.38
N LEU A 121 -1.71 9.10 0.13
CA LEU A 121 -0.36 9.05 -0.44
C LEU A 121 -0.37 8.56 -1.89
N ALA A 122 -1.18 7.55 -2.21
CA ALA A 122 -1.30 7.04 -3.58
C ALA A 122 -1.93 8.07 -4.53
N LEU A 123 -2.94 8.81 -4.07
CA LEU A 123 -3.56 9.91 -4.84
C LEU A 123 -2.57 11.06 -5.07
N VAL A 124 -1.84 11.48 -4.04
CA VAL A 124 -0.79 12.50 -4.15
C VAL A 124 0.32 12.03 -5.10
N GLY A 125 0.73 10.76 -4.99
CA GLY A 125 1.70 10.15 -5.90
C GLY A 125 1.24 10.19 -7.36
N LEU A 126 -0.02 9.86 -7.64
CA LEU A 126 -0.59 9.94 -8.99
C LEU A 126 -0.64 11.38 -9.53
N HIS A 127 -0.93 12.35 -8.68
CA HIS A 127 -0.90 13.76 -9.06
C HIS A 127 0.52 14.20 -9.41
N LEU A 128 1.48 13.93 -8.54
CA LEU A 128 2.89 14.28 -8.74
C LEU A 128 3.49 13.61 -9.97
N GLN A 129 3.10 12.37 -10.25
CA GLN A 129 3.51 11.68 -11.48
C GLN A 129 3.10 12.46 -12.73
N ARG A 130 1.87 12.99 -12.79
CA ARG A 130 1.41 13.80 -13.94
C ARG A 130 2.19 15.10 -14.07
N VAL A 131 2.54 15.73 -12.94
CA VAL A 131 3.36 16.95 -12.92
C VAL A 131 4.75 16.68 -13.49
N LEU A 132 5.37 15.56 -13.08
CA LEU A 132 6.67 15.13 -13.60
C LEU A 132 6.59 14.77 -15.09
N ASP A 133 5.58 14.00 -15.51
CA ASP A 133 5.35 13.65 -16.91
C ASP A 133 5.21 14.91 -17.81
N ALA A 134 4.51 15.95 -17.32
CA ALA A 134 4.32 17.21 -18.04
C ALA A 134 5.61 18.06 -18.12
N ALA A 135 6.40 18.07 -17.04
CA ALA A 135 7.69 18.75 -17.00
C ALA A 135 8.70 18.10 -17.96
N ASP A 136 8.74 16.76 -18.01
CA ASP A 136 9.54 16.01 -18.99
C ASP A 136 9.15 16.43 -20.42
N ALA A 137 7.86 16.46 -20.75
CA ALA A 137 7.39 16.82 -22.09
C ALA A 137 7.77 18.25 -22.53
N ALA A 138 7.72 19.21 -21.60
CA ALA A 138 8.09 20.60 -21.87
C ALA A 138 9.61 20.82 -22.05
N SER A 139 10.45 19.88 -21.58
CA SER A 139 11.90 19.96 -21.78
C SER A 139 12.36 19.57 -23.19
N PHE A 140 11.48 18.94 -23.98
CA PHE A 140 11.74 18.50 -25.35
C PHE A 140 11.06 19.37 -26.43
N SER A 141 10.37 20.44 -26.03
CA SER A 141 9.75 21.44 -26.91
C SER A 141 10.56 22.73 -26.97
#